data_AF-A0A1Q5RXZ2-F1
#
_entry.id   AF-A0A1Q5RXZ2-F1
#
_cell.length_a   1.000
_cell.length_b   1.000
_cell.length_c   1.000
_cell.angle_alpha   90.00
_cell.angle_beta   90.00
_cell.angle_gamma   90.00
#
_symmetry.space_group_name_H-M   'P 1'
#
loop_
_entity.id
_entity.type
_entity.pdbx_description
1 polymer ?
#
loop_
_entity_poly.entity_id
_entity_poly.type
_entity_poly.pdbx_seq_one_letter_code
_entity_poly.pdbx_strand_id
1 'polypeptide(L)'
;SGQSAAVRSGVRAARGAIVATLDGDGQNDPAFLPNLIAAIESGNGRVGLAAGQRVGRKDTGFKKLQSRIANTVRGIILRDGTRDTGCGLKAFPREVFLTMPYFDGLHRFLPALVRREGLAIAYVDVVDRPRHSGVSNYGFFDRLWIGIMDLAGVWWLIRRKKPTPVVTEVTAVAEVPVVTEVK
;
A
#
# COMPACT_ATOMS: atom_id res chain seq x y z
N SER A 1 3.38 -10.14 14.25
CA SER A 1 3.73 -11.14 13.22
C SER A 1 4.80 -10.57 12.30
N GLY A 2 5.83 -11.34 11.96
CA GLY A 2 6.98 -10.89 11.16
C GLY A 2 6.71 -10.63 9.66
N GLN A 3 5.47 -10.71 9.17
CA GLN A 3 5.15 -10.56 7.75
C GLN A 3 5.61 -9.21 7.17
N SER A 4 5.34 -8.09 7.85
CA SER A 4 5.81 -6.77 7.37
C SER A 4 7.34 -6.71 7.26
N ALA A 5 8.05 -7.25 8.26
CA ALA A 5 9.51 -7.31 8.25
C ALA A 5 10.04 -8.18 7.10
N ALA A 6 9.41 -9.34 6.87
CA ALA A 6 9.76 -10.25 5.78
C ALA A 6 9.54 -9.58 4.41
N VAL A 7 8.36 -8.97 4.18
CA VAL A 7 8.06 -8.26 2.94
C VAL A 7 9.06 -7.12 2.72
N ARG A 8 9.35 -6.30 3.74
CA ARG A 8 10.33 -5.22 3.62
C ARG A 8 11.73 -5.72 3.28
N SER A 9 12.15 -6.81 3.89
CA SER A 9 13.45 -7.42 3.61
C SER A 9 13.52 -7.94 2.17
N GLY A 10 12.45 -8.60 1.70
CA GLY A 10 12.31 -9.06 0.32
C GLY A 10 12.34 -7.91 -0.68
N VAL A 11 11.60 -6.82 -0.45
CA VAL A 11 11.59 -5.64 -1.34
C VAL A 11 12.96 -4.97 -1.41
N ARG A 12 13.68 -4.89 -0.28
CA ARG A 12 15.04 -4.33 -0.26
C ARG A 12 16.02 -5.16 -1.09
N ALA A 13 15.95 -6.48 -0.98
CA ALA A 13 16.80 -7.41 -1.72
C ALA A 13 16.40 -7.55 -3.20
N ALA A 14 15.14 -7.29 -3.54
CA ALA A 14 14.66 -7.35 -4.92
C ALA A 14 15.39 -6.32 -5.81
N ARG A 15 15.68 -6.73 -7.05
CA ARG A 15 16.36 -5.91 -8.07
C ARG A 15 15.41 -5.39 -9.17
N GLY A 16 14.19 -5.90 -9.23
CA GLY A 16 13.20 -5.47 -10.21
C GLY A 16 12.66 -4.07 -9.91
N ALA A 17 12.31 -3.33 -10.97
CA ALA A 17 11.65 -2.03 -10.86
C ALA A 17 10.24 -2.17 -10.28
N ILE A 18 9.54 -3.25 -10.61
CA ILE A 18 8.25 -3.64 -10.04
C ILE A 18 8.46 -4.86 -9.15
N VAL A 19 7.91 -4.83 -7.94
CA VAL A 19 7.89 -5.96 -7.02
C VAL A 19 6.45 -6.42 -6.84
N ALA A 20 6.22 -7.72 -6.94
CA ALA A 20 4.95 -8.34 -6.64
C ALA A 20 5.07 -9.27 -5.44
N THR A 21 4.05 -9.28 -4.58
CA THR A 21 3.99 -10.09 -3.36
C THR A 21 2.91 -11.16 -3.48
N LEU A 22 3.20 -12.33 -2.91
CA LEU A 22 2.31 -13.49 -2.85
C LEU A 22 2.47 -14.15 -1.47
N ASP A 23 1.35 -14.52 -0.84
CA ASP A 23 1.39 -15.30 0.40
C ASP A 23 1.79 -16.75 0.12
N GLY A 24 2.67 -17.31 0.97
CA GLY A 24 3.23 -18.65 0.80
C GLY A 24 2.30 -19.82 1.16
N ASP A 25 1.04 -19.56 1.49
CA ASP A 25 0.07 -20.60 1.89
C ASP A 25 -0.73 -21.21 0.72
N GLY A 26 -0.44 -20.75 -0.50
CA GLY A 26 -1.05 -21.23 -1.74
C GLY A 26 -2.47 -20.72 -2.01
N GLN A 27 -3.07 -19.94 -1.11
CA GLN A 27 -4.43 -19.42 -1.30
C GLN A 27 -4.50 -18.46 -2.48
N ASN A 28 -3.50 -17.61 -2.63
CA ASN A 28 -3.44 -16.67 -3.73
C ASN A 28 -2.98 -17.37 -5.01
N ASP A 29 -3.67 -17.10 -6.12
CA ASP A 29 -3.32 -17.66 -7.43
C ASP A 29 -2.27 -16.78 -8.15
N PRO A 30 -1.05 -17.30 -8.40
CA PRO A 30 0.01 -16.58 -9.11
C PRO A 30 -0.38 -16.14 -10.53
N ALA A 31 -1.40 -16.76 -11.14
CA ALA A 31 -1.88 -16.41 -12.47
C ALA A 31 -2.36 -14.95 -12.58
N PHE A 32 -2.68 -14.29 -11.45
CA PHE A 32 -3.05 -12.88 -11.43
C PHE A 32 -1.86 -11.91 -11.32
N LEU A 33 -0.63 -12.40 -11.07
CA LEU A 33 0.55 -11.54 -10.97
C LEU A 33 0.81 -10.73 -12.27
N PRO A 34 0.72 -11.31 -13.48
CA PRO A 34 0.85 -10.54 -14.72
C PRO A 34 -0.16 -9.39 -14.83
N ASN A 35 -1.41 -9.61 -14.42
CA ASN A 35 -2.46 -8.58 -14.46
C ASN A 35 -2.15 -7.41 -13.52
N LEU A 36 -1.61 -7.71 -12.33
CA LEU A 36 -1.19 -6.68 -11.37
C LEU A 36 0.00 -5.87 -11.89
N ILE A 37 0.97 -6.53 -12.52
CA ILE A 37 2.14 -5.88 -13.12
C ILE A 37 1.70 -4.97 -14.28
N ALA A 38 0.87 -5.49 -15.19
CA ALA A 38 0.35 -4.73 -16.32
C ALA A 38 -0.45 -3.49 -15.89
N ALA A 39 -1.15 -3.57 -14.74
CA ALA A 39 -1.87 -2.42 -14.18
C ALA A 39 -0.93 -1.32 -13.66
N ILE A 40 0.26 -1.68 -13.16
CA ILE A 40 1.30 -0.69 -12.82
C ILE A 40 1.86 -0.05 -14.09
N GLU A 41 2.22 -0.87 -15.08
CA GLU A 41 2.85 -0.41 -16.34
C GLU A 41 1.91 0.51 -17.13
N SER A 42 0.64 0.12 -17.28
CA SER A 42 -0.39 0.92 -17.95
C SER A 42 -0.67 2.26 -17.24
N GLY A 43 -0.27 2.37 -15.97
CA GLY A 43 -0.41 3.56 -15.15
C GLY A 43 0.54 4.71 -15.53
N ASN A 44 1.54 4.48 -16.40
CA ASN A 44 2.50 5.49 -16.86
C ASN A 44 3.13 6.30 -15.71
N GLY A 45 3.56 5.61 -14.64
CA GLY A 45 4.17 6.22 -13.45
C GLY A 45 3.19 6.87 -12.47
N ARG A 46 1.88 6.91 -12.78
CA ARG A 46 0.85 7.46 -11.87
C ARG A 46 0.29 6.43 -10.89
N VAL A 47 0.42 5.14 -11.19
CA VAL A 47 -0.09 4.05 -10.34
C VAL A 47 1.04 3.56 -9.44
N GLY A 48 0.90 3.79 -8.13
CA GLY A 48 1.89 3.38 -7.13
C GLY A 48 1.62 2.00 -6.52
N LEU A 49 0.44 1.42 -6.79
CA LEU A 49 0.04 0.12 -6.27
C LEU A 49 -1.04 -0.51 -7.15
N ALA A 50 -0.87 -1.79 -7.47
CA ALA A 50 -1.92 -2.67 -7.94
C ALA A 50 -2.26 -3.64 -6.80
N ALA A 51 -3.52 -3.69 -6.38
CA ALA A 51 -3.98 -4.50 -5.26
C ALA A 51 -5.06 -5.48 -5.71
N GLY A 52 -4.83 -6.77 -5.42
CA GLY A 52 -5.83 -7.80 -5.64
C GLY A 52 -7.02 -7.61 -4.69
N GLN A 53 -8.24 -7.74 -5.21
CA GLN A 53 -9.46 -7.72 -4.42
C GLN A 53 -10.23 -9.02 -4.61
N ARG A 54 -10.27 -9.86 -3.57
CA ARG A 54 -10.84 -11.20 -3.71
C ARG A 54 -12.33 -11.16 -4.02
N VAL A 55 -12.75 -11.96 -4.99
CA VAL A 55 -14.15 -12.24 -5.29
C VAL A 55 -14.52 -13.64 -4.80
N GLY A 56 -15.78 -13.83 -4.42
CA GLY A 56 -16.32 -15.18 -4.14
C GLY A 56 -15.69 -15.92 -2.94
N ARG A 57 -15.19 -15.22 -1.91
CA ARG A 57 -14.57 -15.85 -0.72
C ARG A 57 -15.46 -16.98 -0.17
N LYS A 58 -14.89 -18.16 0.09
CA LYS A 58 -15.60 -19.34 0.66
C LYS A 58 -15.55 -19.40 2.19
N ASP A 59 -15.25 -18.30 2.86
CA ASP A 59 -15.25 -18.24 4.33
C ASP A 59 -16.63 -18.52 4.95
N THR A 60 -16.65 -18.96 6.21
CA THR A 60 -17.88 -19.10 7.01
C THR A 60 -18.60 -17.75 7.16
N GLY A 61 -19.92 -17.76 7.27
CA GLY A 61 -20.76 -16.54 7.29
C GLY A 61 -20.32 -15.51 8.34
N PHE A 62 -19.94 -15.98 9.54
CA PHE A 62 -19.45 -15.12 10.62
C PHE A 62 -18.13 -14.41 10.28
N LYS A 63 -17.13 -15.13 9.73
CA LYS A 63 -15.85 -14.55 9.30
C LYS A 63 -16.03 -13.55 8.17
N LYS A 64 -16.96 -13.82 7.25
CA LYS A 64 -17.33 -12.87 6.18
C LYS A 64 -17.91 -11.59 6.75
N LEU A 65 -18.84 -11.69 7.70
CA LEU A 65 -19.45 -10.51 8.33
C LEU A 65 -18.42 -9.66 9.06
N GLN A 66 -17.56 -10.28 9.89
CA GLN A 66 -16.49 -9.58 10.58
C GLN A 66 -15.54 -8.86 9.62
N SER A 67 -15.11 -9.55 8.56
CA SER A 67 -14.24 -8.93 7.54
C SER A 67 -14.92 -7.78 6.82
N ARG A 68 -16.23 -7.88 6.52
CA ARG A 68 -16.98 -6.79 5.88
C ARG A 68 -17.05 -5.58 6.79
N ILE A 69 -17.42 -5.75 8.07
CA ILE A 69 -17.48 -4.66 9.04
C ILE A 69 -16.11 -3.98 9.18
N ALA A 70 -15.04 -4.76 9.36
CA ALA A 70 -13.69 -4.23 9.50
C ALA A 70 -13.23 -3.44 8.26
N ASN A 71 -13.45 -3.97 7.05
CA ASN A 71 -13.10 -3.28 5.82
C ASN A 71 -13.98 -2.03 5.59
N THR A 72 -15.27 -2.05 5.96
CA THR A 72 -16.16 -0.87 5.87
C THR A 72 -15.69 0.25 6.79
N VAL A 73 -15.46 -0.03 8.07
CA VAL A 73 -14.98 0.96 9.05
C VAL A 73 -13.66 1.58 8.57
N ARG A 74 -12.73 0.72 8.16
CA ARG A 74 -11.45 1.17 7.61
C ARG A 74 -11.62 2.02 6.34
N GLY A 75 -12.49 1.62 5.43
CA GLY A 75 -12.78 2.33 4.18
C GLY A 75 -13.33 3.73 4.42
N ILE A 76 -14.19 3.91 5.43
CA ILE A 76 -14.71 5.22 5.84
C ILE A 76 -13.59 6.13 6.36
N ILE A 77 -12.69 5.59 7.18
CA ILE A 77 -11.61 6.35 7.83
C ILE A 77 -10.48 6.71 6.87
N LEU A 78 -10.04 5.75 6.05
CA LEU A 78 -8.86 5.90 5.19
C LEU A 78 -9.20 6.35 3.76
N ARG A 79 -10.43 6.12 3.31
CA ARG A 79 -10.94 6.54 1.98
C ARG A 79 -10.04 6.14 0.82
N ASP A 80 -9.38 4.98 0.91
CA ASP A 80 -8.47 4.49 -0.12
C ASP A 80 -9.17 3.71 -1.24
N GLY A 81 -10.41 3.26 -1.01
CA GLY A 81 -11.22 2.52 -1.99
C GLY A 81 -10.99 1.01 -1.97
N THR A 82 -10.22 0.49 -1.00
CA THR A 82 -9.91 -0.94 -0.92
C THR A 82 -11.04 -1.70 -0.23
N ARG A 83 -11.61 -2.71 -0.91
CA ARG A 83 -12.64 -3.59 -0.32
C ARG A 83 -12.05 -4.78 0.45
N ASP A 84 -10.81 -5.14 0.16
CA ASP A 84 -10.14 -6.30 0.73
C ASP A 84 -8.66 -6.03 1.02
N THR A 85 -8.40 -5.54 2.22
CA THR A 85 -7.06 -5.11 2.65
C THR A 85 -6.15 -6.27 3.04
N GLY A 86 -6.75 -7.43 3.32
CA GLY A 86 -6.06 -8.64 3.70
C GLY A 86 -5.64 -9.53 2.54
N CYS A 87 -5.81 -9.09 1.29
CA CYS A 87 -5.30 -9.82 0.13
C CYS A 87 -3.78 -9.67 0.04
N GLY A 88 -3.04 -10.78 -0.02
CA GLY A 88 -1.58 -10.79 -0.12
C GLY A 88 -1.05 -10.42 -1.52
N LEU A 89 -1.86 -10.64 -2.56
CA LEU A 89 -1.55 -10.28 -3.95
C LEU A 89 -1.51 -8.78 -4.16
N LYS A 90 -0.30 -8.25 -4.35
CA LYS A 90 -0.05 -6.84 -4.66
C LYS A 90 1.13 -6.74 -5.62
N ALA A 91 1.15 -5.70 -6.45
CA ALA A 91 2.34 -5.28 -7.19
C ALA A 91 2.54 -3.77 -7.03
N PHE A 92 3.78 -3.31 -6.96
CA PHE A 92 4.11 -1.90 -6.79
C PHE A 92 5.51 -1.59 -7.33
N PRO A 93 5.77 -0.35 -7.76
CA PRO A 93 7.13 0.11 -8.00
C PRO A 93 7.97 -0.03 -6.72
N ARG A 94 9.16 -0.61 -6.84
CA ARG A 94 10.06 -0.87 -5.70
C ARG A 94 10.37 0.40 -4.92
N GLU A 95 10.66 1.48 -5.63
CA GLU A 95 10.98 2.78 -5.05
C GLU A 95 9.83 3.35 -4.23
N VAL A 96 8.60 3.24 -4.71
CA VAL A 96 7.39 3.71 -4.02
C VAL A 96 7.22 2.99 -2.69
N PHE A 97 7.44 1.69 -2.63
CA PHE A 97 7.36 0.96 -1.35
C PHE A 97 8.46 1.40 -0.38
N LEU A 98 9.67 1.64 -0.87
CA LEU A 98 10.81 1.98 -0.01
C LEU A 98 10.74 3.38 0.60
N THR A 99 9.94 4.29 0.04
CA THR A 99 9.68 5.61 0.65
C THR A 99 8.62 5.57 1.75
N MET A 100 7.87 4.47 1.87
CA MET A 100 6.79 4.36 2.86
C MET A 100 7.34 4.22 4.29
N PRO A 101 6.67 4.80 5.30
CA PRO A 101 7.04 4.60 6.69
C PRO A 101 6.83 3.14 7.08
N TYR A 102 7.84 2.54 7.70
CA TYR A 102 7.78 1.16 8.15
C TYR A 102 7.12 1.04 9.53
N PHE A 103 6.20 0.09 9.64
CA PHE A 103 5.65 -0.42 10.89
C PHE A 103 5.10 -1.84 10.66
N ASP A 104 4.93 -2.59 11.73
CA ASP A 104 4.27 -3.89 11.67
C ASP A 104 2.79 -3.70 11.29
N GLY A 105 2.33 -4.38 10.24
CA GLY A 105 1.01 -4.12 9.63
C GLY A 105 1.01 -3.28 8.35
N LEU A 106 2.14 -2.65 7.97
CA LEU A 106 2.30 -1.84 6.75
C LEU A 106 1.58 -2.39 5.51
N HIS A 107 1.74 -3.69 5.22
CA HIS A 107 1.18 -4.37 4.05
C HIS A 107 -0.36 -4.29 3.92
N ARG A 108 -1.08 -3.98 5.01
CA ARG A 108 -2.55 -3.78 5.04
C ARG A 108 -2.95 -2.33 4.78
N PHE A 109 -2.02 -1.41 4.93
CA PHE A 109 -2.22 0.04 4.81
C PHE A 109 -1.55 0.63 3.56
N LEU A 110 -0.85 -0.19 2.78
CA LEU A 110 -0.23 0.24 1.51
C LEU A 110 -1.15 1.06 0.61
N PRO A 111 -2.43 0.69 0.36
CA PRO A 111 -3.31 1.52 -0.48
C PRO A 111 -3.47 2.94 0.07
N ALA A 112 -3.77 3.08 1.36
CA ALA A 112 -3.93 4.39 1.99
C ALA A 112 -2.64 5.23 1.97
N LEU A 113 -1.48 4.59 2.15
CA LEU A 113 -0.18 5.25 2.11
C LEU A 113 0.24 5.65 0.69
N VAL A 114 -0.02 4.82 -0.31
CA VAL A 114 0.20 5.14 -1.73
C VAL A 114 -0.66 6.33 -2.13
N ARG A 115 -1.93 6.34 -1.73
CA ARG A 115 -2.84 7.47 -1.97
C ARG A 115 -2.38 8.74 -1.26
N ARG A 116 -1.86 8.62 -0.04
CA ARG A 116 -1.21 9.73 0.67
C ARG A 116 -0.03 10.27 -0.14
N GLU A 117 0.72 9.43 -0.85
CA GLU A 117 1.77 9.88 -1.78
C GLU A 117 1.28 10.53 -3.08
N GLY A 118 -0.04 10.67 -3.27
CA GLY A 118 -0.61 11.28 -4.46
C GLY A 118 -0.64 10.33 -5.66
N LEU A 119 -0.29 9.05 -5.44
CA LEU A 119 -0.30 8.02 -6.46
C LEU A 119 -1.65 7.30 -6.49
N ALA A 120 -2.04 6.87 -7.69
CA ALA A 120 -3.23 6.08 -7.91
C ALA A 120 -3.03 4.62 -7.47
N ILE A 121 -4.16 3.96 -7.21
CA ILE A 121 -4.23 2.53 -6.89
C ILE A 121 -5.06 1.87 -7.99
N ALA A 122 -4.53 0.81 -8.59
CA ALA A 122 -5.28 -0.08 -9.46
C ALA A 122 -5.84 -1.25 -8.63
N TYR A 123 -7.12 -1.56 -8.81
CA TYR A 123 -7.76 -2.70 -8.18
C TYR A 123 -8.00 -3.79 -9.20
N VAL A 124 -7.52 -5.00 -8.92
CA VAL A 124 -7.68 -6.16 -9.81
C VAL A 124 -8.50 -7.21 -9.08
N ASP A 125 -9.59 -7.64 -9.69
CA ASP A 125 -10.41 -8.73 -9.14
C ASP A 125 -9.64 -10.05 -9.25
N VAL A 126 -9.53 -10.77 -8.13
CA VAL A 126 -8.79 -12.04 -8.06
C VAL A 126 -9.62 -13.12 -7.39
N VAL A 127 -9.37 -14.37 -7.76
CA VAL A 127 -10.04 -15.54 -7.16
C VAL A 127 -9.05 -16.27 -6.25
N ASP A 128 -9.48 -16.58 -5.03
CA ASP A 128 -8.70 -17.38 -4.09
C ASP A 128 -8.89 -18.88 -4.33
N ARG A 129 -7.82 -19.63 -4.09
CA ARG A 129 -7.80 -21.09 -4.02
C ARG A 129 -8.03 -21.55 -2.57
N PRO A 130 -8.53 -22.78 -2.35
CA PRO A 130 -8.65 -23.35 -1.02
C PRO A 130 -7.29 -23.36 -0.30
N ARG A 131 -7.28 -23.10 1.01
CA ARG A 131 -6.05 -23.27 1.82
C ARG A 131 -5.77 -24.76 1.99
N HIS A 132 -4.55 -25.18 1.68
CA HIS A 132 -4.15 -26.59 1.81
C HIS A 132 -3.57 -26.95 3.20
N SER A 133 -3.06 -25.97 3.98
CA SER A 133 -2.46 -26.24 5.30
C SER A 133 -2.40 -25.00 6.21
N GLY A 134 -2.36 -25.22 7.54
CA GLY A 134 -2.01 -24.20 8.55
C GLY A 134 -3.16 -23.81 9.50
N VAL A 135 -2.84 -23.73 10.80
CA VAL A 135 -3.76 -23.26 11.86
C VAL A 135 -3.43 -21.81 12.21
N SER A 136 -4.45 -20.98 12.44
CA SER A 136 -4.25 -19.56 12.81
C SER A 136 -3.74 -19.44 14.25
N ASN A 137 -2.46 -19.15 14.44
CA ASN A 137 -1.78 -19.06 15.73
C ASN A 137 -1.96 -17.72 16.50
N TYR A 138 -3.14 -17.09 16.45
CA TYR A 138 -3.31 -15.76 17.09
C TYR A 138 -4.67 -15.60 17.79
N GLY A 139 -4.63 -15.04 19.01
CA GLY A 139 -5.80 -14.63 19.77
C GLY A 139 -6.58 -13.51 19.08
N PHE A 140 -7.91 -13.61 19.10
CA PHE A 140 -8.82 -12.69 18.42
C PHE A 140 -8.72 -11.24 18.95
N PHE A 141 -8.62 -11.06 20.27
CA PHE A 141 -8.64 -9.75 20.93
C PHE A 141 -7.34 -8.95 20.70
N ASP A 142 -6.17 -9.59 20.81
CA ASP A 142 -4.90 -8.92 20.54
C ASP A 142 -4.83 -8.41 19.10
N ARG A 143 -5.33 -9.21 18.15
CA ARG A 143 -5.36 -8.85 16.73
C ARG A 143 -6.30 -7.67 16.45
N LEU A 144 -7.40 -7.58 17.19
CA LEU A 144 -8.35 -6.48 17.08
C LEU A 144 -7.74 -5.18 17.63
N TRP A 145 -7.17 -5.20 18.83
CA TRP A 145 -6.60 -4.01 19.46
C TRP A 145 -5.43 -3.44 18.65
N ILE A 146 -4.52 -4.30 18.20
CA ILE A 146 -3.41 -3.90 17.31
C ILE A 146 -3.97 -3.26 16.04
N GLY A 147 -5.00 -3.86 15.42
CA GLY A 147 -5.63 -3.31 14.23
C GLY A 147 -6.26 -1.93 14.42
N ILE A 148 -6.86 -1.67 15.59
CA ILE A 148 -7.42 -0.35 15.95
C ILE A 148 -6.31 0.68 16.12
N MET A 149 -5.24 0.34 16.85
CA MET A 149 -4.11 1.24 17.08
C MET A 149 -3.39 1.58 15.77
N ASP A 150 -3.15 0.59 14.91
CA ASP A 150 -2.56 0.80 13.59
C ASP A 150 -3.44 1.72 12.72
N LEU A 151 -4.76 1.50 12.74
CA LEU A 151 -5.71 2.33 11.99
C LEU A 151 -5.68 3.79 12.46
N ALA A 152 -5.68 4.02 13.78
CA ALA A 152 -5.58 5.36 14.35
C ALA A 152 -4.24 6.03 13.98
N GLY A 153 -3.13 5.29 14.08
CA GLY A 153 -1.81 5.78 13.71
C GLY A 153 -1.69 6.15 12.23
N VAL A 154 -2.18 5.29 11.33
CA VAL A 154 -2.17 5.57 9.89
C VAL A 154 -3.10 6.72 9.52
N TRP A 155 -4.29 6.79 10.11
CA TRP A 155 -5.19 7.93 9.93
C TRP A 155 -4.51 9.24 10.32
N TRP A 156 -3.86 9.27 11.48
CA TRP A 156 -3.10 10.44 11.94
C TRP A 156 -1.98 10.80 10.96
N LEU A 157 -1.20 9.80 10.50
CA LEU A 157 -0.10 9.99 9.55
C LEU A 157 -0.56 10.56 8.20
N ILE A 158 -1.72 10.11 7.68
CA ILE A 158 -2.31 10.63 6.45
C ILE A 158 -2.70 12.10 6.65
N ARG A 159 -3.39 12.41 7.75
CA ARG A 159 -3.84 13.77 8.07
C ARG A 159 -2.69 14.76 8.28
N ARG A 160 -1.51 14.28 8.65
CA ARG A 160 -0.30 15.10 8.89
C ARG A 160 0.54 15.37 7.64
N LYS A 161 0.22 14.80 6.48
CA LYS A 161 0.94 15.11 5.24
C LYS A 161 0.62 16.53 4.79
N LYS A 162 1.65 17.38 4.74
CA LYS A 162 1.59 18.70 4.08
C LYS A 162 1.87 18.52 2.58
N PRO A 163 1.40 19.45 1.72
CA PRO A 163 1.81 19.49 0.32
C PRO A 163 3.33 19.48 0.21
N THR A 164 3.87 18.61 -0.65
CA THR A 164 5.31 18.56 -0.91
C THR A 164 5.66 19.77 -1.79
N PRO A 165 6.56 20.66 -1.35
CA PRO A 165 6.95 21.81 -2.15
C PRO A 165 7.69 21.35 -3.40
N VAL A 166 7.38 21.97 -4.54
CA VAL A 166 8.15 21.78 -5.77
C VAL A 166 9.37 22.68 -5.67
N VAL A 167 10.56 22.08 -5.66
CA VAL A 167 11.82 22.81 -5.65
C VAL A 167 12.18 23.13 -7.10
N THR A 168 12.29 24.42 -7.41
CA THR A 168 12.82 24.91 -8.68
C THR A 168 14.16 25.58 -8.42
N GLU A 169 15.19 25.19 -9.17
CA GLU A 169 16.48 25.85 -9.14
C GLU A 169 16.32 27.28 -9.68
N VAL A 170 16.83 28.27 -8.95
CA VAL A 170 16.84 29.66 -9.40
C VAL A 170 18.09 29.86 -10.23
N THR A 171 17.97 29.80 -11.56
CA THR A 171 19.11 29.81 -12.49
C THR A 171 19.62 31.22 -12.85
N ALA A 172 19.23 32.28 -12.14
CA ALA A 172 19.76 33.62 -12.41
C ALA A 172 19.85 34.49 -11.14
N VAL A 173 21.08 34.85 -10.76
CA VAL A 173 21.34 36.14 -10.12
C VAL A 173 21.31 37.15 -11.26
N ALA A 174 20.22 37.91 -11.39
CA ALA A 174 20.23 39.07 -12.27
C ALA A 174 21.34 40.00 -11.78
N GLU A 175 22.32 40.29 -12.63
CA GLU A 175 23.32 41.32 -12.37
C GLU A 175 22.58 42.61 -11.99
N VAL A 176 22.79 43.06 -10.75
CA VAL A 176 22.33 44.37 -10.31
C VAL A 176 23.23 45.38 -11.02
N PRO A 177 22.71 46.25 -11.93
CA PRO A 177 23.54 47.26 -12.55
C PRO A 177 24.01 48.23 -11.45
N VAL A 178 25.33 48.31 -11.28
CA VAL A 178 25.97 49.29 -10.41
C VAL A 178 25.70 50.67 -11.01
N VAL A 179 24.80 51.42 -10.39
CA VAL A 179 24.59 52.83 -10.71
C VAL A 179 25.79 53.60 -10.17
N THR A 180 26.74 53.91 -11.04
CA THR A 180 27.84 54.83 -10.73
C THR A 180 27.30 56.26 -10.77
N GLU A 181 26.88 56.81 -9.64
CA GLU A 181 26.74 58.27 -9.49
C GLU A 181 28.14 58.87 -9.32
N VAL A 182 28.63 59.51 -10.38
CA VAL A 182 29.81 60.36 -10.36
C VAL A 182 29.39 61.73 -9.84
N LYS A 183 30.05 62.20 -8.78
CA LYS A 183 29.95 63.58 -8.26
C LYS A 183 30.65 64.58 -9.17
#